data_AF-X6MYQ7-F1
#
_entry.id   AF-X6MYQ7-F1
#
_cell.length_a   1.000
_cell.length_b   1.000
_cell.length_c   1.000
_cell.angle_alpha   90.00
_cell.angle_beta   90.00
_cell.angle_gamma   90.00
#
_symmetry.space_group_name_H-M   'P 1'
#
loop_
_entity.id
_entity.type
_entity.pdbx_description
1 polymer ?
#
loop_
_entity_poly.entity_id
_entity_poly.type
_entity_poly.pdbx_seq_one_letter_code
_entity_poly.pdbx_strand_id
1 'polypeptide(L)'
;MQPWNWAPIENEYVIGTVWKPTGAPQSVDNETIEIPKDFENLFRKSKLFHDYNNYLQCDCGLKQQHNTTQHSINKNTIQTNVGDKTQSGTIDEEKDRIDSIGNDPQTQEEGLIMSIGPWREKHVRDALSEIALPSTQIRAYILDADDTKLGRTVIDKLLTIIPQTEEIKFVLHKVNTRQMKTSDLTDVELFFYYLADMELLEVKLKLWQSKLK
;
A
#
# COMPACT_ATOMS: atom_id res chain seq x y z
N MET A 1 -4.99 21.85 14.58
CA MET A 1 -3.89 21.97 13.61
C MET A 1 -3.55 20.59 13.04
N GLN A 2 -3.07 20.51 11.79
CA GLN A 2 -2.55 19.26 11.25
C GLN A 2 -1.26 18.86 11.99
N PRO A 3 -0.99 17.56 12.21
CA PRO A 3 0.28 17.13 12.79
C PRO A 3 1.42 17.55 11.86
N TRP A 4 2.38 18.30 12.39
CA TRP A 4 3.57 18.70 11.66
C TRP A 4 4.58 17.55 11.75
N ASN A 5 5.03 17.01 10.61
CA ASN A 5 5.96 15.89 10.59
C ASN A 5 7.42 16.37 10.71
N TRP A 6 7.76 16.97 11.85
CA TRP A 6 9.14 17.34 12.17
C TRP A 6 9.76 16.31 13.11
N ALA A 7 11.07 16.10 12.96
CA ALA A 7 11.88 15.33 13.88
C ALA A 7 12.38 16.26 15.00
N PRO A 8 11.99 16.04 16.27
CA PRO A 8 12.49 16.85 17.37
C PRO A 8 14.00 16.64 17.56
N ILE A 9 14.71 17.72 17.84
CA ILE A 9 16.14 17.68 18.20
C ILE A 9 16.22 17.58 19.72
N GLU A 10 16.93 16.59 20.24
CA GLU A 10 17.12 16.43 21.68
C GLU A 10 18.02 17.54 22.23
N ASN A 11 17.77 17.99 23.47
CA ASN A 11 18.44 19.14 24.08
C ASN A 11 19.97 19.05 24.09
N GLU A 12 20.53 17.84 24.17
CA GLU A 12 21.97 17.59 24.16
C GLU A 12 22.65 17.98 22.83
N TYR A 13 21.90 17.94 21.72
CA TYR A 13 22.39 18.33 20.38
C TYR A 13 22.12 19.79 20.04
N VAL A 14 21.50 20.56 20.95
CA VAL A 14 21.19 21.97 20.73
C VAL A 14 22.40 22.87 21.04
N ILE A 15 23.35 22.41 21.85
CA ILE A 15 24.53 23.18 22.28
C ILE A 15 25.43 23.51 21.07
N GLY A 16 25.76 24.80 20.90
CA GLY A 16 26.60 25.27 19.79
C GLY A 16 25.85 25.48 18.46
N THR A 17 24.52 25.32 18.46
CA THR A 17 23.66 25.66 17.34
C THR A 17 22.99 27.03 17.53
N VAL A 18 22.26 27.49 16.51
CA VAL A 18 21.41 28.70 16.61
C VAL A 18 20.16 28.50 17.49
N TRP A 19 19.86 27.25 17.85
CA TRP A 19 18.70 26.90 18.66
C TRP A 19 19.02 27.05 20.16
N LYS A 20 18.01 27.40 20.96
CA LYS A 20 18.14 27.48 22.43
C LYS A 20 17.45 26.29 23.08
N PRO A 21 18.03 25.68 24.12
CA PRO A 21 17.40 24.57 24.84
C PRO A 21 16.03 24.98 25.37
N THR A 22 15.04 24.10 25.23
CA THR A 22 13.70 24.34 25.75
C THR A 22 13.76 24.35 27.29
N GLY A 23 13.48 25.50 27.91
CA GLY A 23 13.54 25.68 29.37
C GLY A 23 14.72 26.49 29.91
N ALA A 24 15.58 27.04 29.04
CA ALA A 24 16.52 28.09 29.46
C ALA A 24 15.72 29.27 30.04
N PRO A 25 16.16 29.91 31.15
CA PRO A 25 15.45 31.03 31.74
C PRO A 25 15.35 32.15 30.71
N GLN A 26 14.17 32.30 30.13
CA GLN A 26 13.84 33.47 29.33
C GLN A 26 13.89 34.65 30.30
N SER A 27 14.62 35.69 29.93
CA SER A 27 14.39 37.01 30.51
C SER A 27 12.88 37.26 30.45
N VAL A 28 12.32 37.66 31.58
CA VAL A 28 10.88 37.83 31.83
C VAL A 28 10.26 38.78 30.82
N ASP A 29 9.86 38.24 29.68
CA ASP A 29 8.90 38.81 28.76
C ASP A 29 7.93 37.67 28.44
N ASN A 30 6.91 37.53 29.31
CA ASN A 30 5.78 36.63 29.13
C ASN A 30 4.88 37.14 27.99
N GLU A 31 5.44 37.30 26.78
CA GLU A 31 4.65 37.37 25.57
C GLU A 31 4.07 35.98 25.33
N THR A 32 2.88 35.75 25.89
CA THR A 32 2.03 34.67 25.43
C THR A 32 1.79 34.95 23.95
N ILE A 33 2.49 34.23 23.08
CA ILE A 33 2.32 34.35 21.63
C ILE A 33 0.89 33.89 21.33
N GLU A 34 -0.02 34.84 21.24
CA GLU A 34 -1.39 34.59 20.81
C GLU A 34 -1.34 34.21 19.34
N ILE A 35 -1.56 32.93 19.05
CA ILE A 35 -1.70 32.46 17.67
C ILE A 35 -2.96 33.14 17.10
N PRO A 36 -2.84 33.98 16.04
CA PRO A 36 -3.99 34.65 15.47
C PRO A 36 -5.04 33.64 15.02
N LYS A 37 -6.32 33.90 15.32
CA LYS A 37 -7.43 32.98 14.98
C LYS A 37 -7.49 32.67 13.48
N ASP A 38 -7.11 33.63 12.65
CA ASP A 38 -7.07 33.47 11.19
C ASP A 38 -6.01 32.45 10.75
N PHE A 39 -4.87 32.41 11.45
CA PHE A 39 -3.83 31.40 11.23
C PHE A 39 -4.36 30.01 11.56
N GLU A 40 -5.05 29.85 12.69
CA GLU A 40 -5.66 28.57 13.05
C GLU A 40 -6.69 28.11 12.00
N ASN A 41 -7.48 29.04 11.45
CA ASN A 41 -8.46 28.76 10.41
C ASN A 41 -7.85 28.30 9.09
N LEU A 42 -6.66 28.79 8.70
CA LEU A 42 -5.95 28.36 7.49
C LEU A 42 -5.50 26.88 7.56
N PHE A 43 -5.15 26.40 8.75
CA PHE A 43 -4.65 25.04 8.97
C PHE A 43 -5.67 24.11 9.64
N ARG A 44 -6.87 24.61 9.94
CA ARG A 44 -7.99 23.79 10.39
C ARG A 44 -8.51 23.05 9.16
N LYS A 45 -8.33 21.73 9.12
CA LYS A 45 -8.88 20.85 8.07
C LYS A 45 -10.32 21.27 7.80
N SER A 46 -10.61 21.83 6.63
CA SER A 46 -12.00 22.02 6.21
C SER A 46 -12.61 20.63 6.11
N LYS A 47 -13.59 20.34 6.98
CA LYS A 47 -14.37 19.09 6.92
C LYS A 47 -15.01 18.87 5.55
N LEU A 48 -15.06 19.90 4.70
CA LEU A 48 -15.57 19.86 3.33
C LEU A 48 -14.77 18.96 2.36
N PHE A 49 -13.53 18.57 2.68
CA PHE A 49 -12.76 17.65 1.82
C PHE A 49 -13.02 16.16 2.09
N HIS A 50 -13.88 15.79 3.04
CA HIS A 50 -14.26 14.38 3.24
C HIS A 50 -15.54 13.97 2.50
N ASP A 51 -16.33 14.91 1.96
CA ASP A 51 -17.56 14.58 1.23
C ASP A 51 -17.41 14.56 -0.30
N TYR A 52 -16.23 14.88 -0.85
CA TYR A 52 -15.99 14.82 -2.30
C TYR A 52 -15.81 13.41 -2.87
N ASN A 53 -15.73 12.37 -2.03
CA ASN A 53 -15.71 10.98 -2.48
C ASN A 53 -17.11 10.36 -2.70
N ASN A 54 -18.19 11.10 -2.46
CA ASN A 54 -19.57 10.64 -2.70
C ASN A 54 -20.24 11.25 -3.96
N TYR A 55 -19.54 12.04 -4.76
CA TYR A 55 -20.10 12.75 -5.93
C TYR A 55 -19.39 12.45 -7.27
N LEU A 56 -18.86 11.24 -7.44
CA LEU A 56 -18.48 10.70 -8.75
C LEU A 56 -19.22 9.39 -9.04
N GLN A 57 -20.54 9.41 -8.85
CA GLN A 57 -21.46 8.57 -9.62
C GLN A 57 -22.19 9.48 -10.59
N CYS A 58 -21.50 9.89 -11.65
CA CYS A 58 -22.11 10.53 -12.79
C CYS A 58 -22.41 9.47 -13.84
N ASP A 59 -23.70 9.25 -14.06
CA ASP A 59 -24.26 8.64 -15.25
C ASP A 59 -23.67 9.30 -16.51
N CYS A 60 -22.86 8.56 -17.25
CA CYS A 60 -22.71 8.77 -18.68
C CYS A 60 -22.99 7.46 -19.41
N GLY A 61 -24.24 7.34 -19.86
CA GLY A 61 -24.65 6.33 -20.81
C GLY A 61 -23.84 6.48 -22.11
N LEU A 62 -23.00 5.50 -22.40
CA LEU A 62 -22.55 5.22 -23.74
C LEU A 62 -22.86 3.76 -24.05
N LYS A 63 -23.91 3.58 -24.85
CA LYS A 63 -24.20 2.38 -25.61
C LYS A 63 -22.93 1.95 -26.34
N GLN A 64 -22.42 0.76 -26.04
CA GLN A 64 -21.64 0.01 -27.01
C GLN A 64 -22.32 -1.33 -27.26
N GLN A 65 -22.41 -1.58 -28.55
CA GLN A 65 -23.22 -2.57 -29.20
C GLN A 65 -22.65 -3.97 -28.97
N HIS A 66 -23.59 -4.91 -28.92
CA HIS A 66 -23.39 -6.34 -29.12
C HIS A 66 -22.29 -6.65 -30.12
N ASN A 67 -21.41 -7.59 -29.78
CA ASN A 67 -20.98 -8.63 -30.71
C ASN A 67 -20.70 -9.92 -29.92
N THR A 68 -21.67 -10.82 -30.02
CA THR A 68 -21.65 -12.19 -29.55
C THR A 68 -20.93 -13.05 -30.59
N THR A 69 -19.76 -13.60 -30.27
CA THR A 69 -19.21 -14.75 -31.00
C THR A 69 -19.11 -15.91 -30.01
N GLN A 70 -20.05 -16.84 -30.18
CA GLN A 70 -20.09 -18.11 -29.48
C GLN A 70 -18.97 -19.02 -29.99
N HIS A 71 -18.12 -19.50 -29.09
CA HIS A 71 -17.42 -20.77 -29.29
C HIS A 71 -17.71 -21.68 -28.11
N SER A 72 -18.66 -22.59 -28.34
CA SER A 72 -18.95 -23.75 -27.52
C SER A 72 -17.72 -24.65 -27.47
N ILE A 73 -17.14 -24.83 -26.28
CA ILE A 73 -16.27 -25.96 -26.00
C ILE A 73 -17.06 -26.97 -25.17
N ASN A 74 -17.15 -28.14 -25.78
CA ASN A 74 -17.86 -29.35 -25.38
C ASN A 74 -17.33 -29.90 -24.05
N LYS A 75 -18.21 -30.15 -23.07
CA LYS A 75 -17.89 -30.93 -21.86
C LYS A 75 -18.71 -32.22 -21.87
N ASN A 76 -18.04 -33.32 -22.18
CA ASN A 76 -18.60 -34.66 -22.08
C ASN A 76 -18.54 -35.16 -20.63
N THR A 77 -19.74 -35.42 -20.10
CA THR A 77 -20.20 -36.59 -19.34
C THR A 77 -19.16 -37.65 -18.97
N ILE A 78 -19.00 -37.91 -17.66
CA ILE A 78 -19.06 -39.26 -17.06
C ILE A 78 -19.70 -39.15 -15.66
N GLN A 79 -20.93 -39.68 -15.56
CA GLN A 79 -21.52 -40.16 -14.30
C GLN A 79 -21.11 -41.63 -14.13
N THR A 80 -20.71 -42.02 -12.92
CA THR A 80 -20.91 -43.38 -12.42
C THR A 80 -21.34 -43.29 -10.95
N ASN A 81 -22.54 -43.81 -10.69
CA ASN A 81 -23.09 -44.08 -9.37
C ASN A 81 -22.67 -45.48 -8.91
N VAL A 82 -23.00 -45.77 -7.64
CA VAL A 82 -23.05 -47.05 -6.88
C VAL A 82 -22.00 -47.01 -5.77
N GLY A 83 -22.32 -47.13 -4.47
CA GLY A 83 -23.56 -47.41 -3.75
C GLY A 83 -23.20 -47.78 -2.29
N ASP A 84 -24.19 -47.75 -1.40
CA ASP A 84 -24.23 -48.38 -0.05
C ASP A 84 -23.31 -47.78 1.06
N LYS A 85 -23.66 -47.72 2.36
CA LYS A 85 -24.86 -47.85 3.21
C LYS A 85 -24.40 -47.61 4.66
N THR A 86 -25.22 -46.94 5.48
CA THR A 86 -25.41 -47.20 6.95
C THR A 86 -24.23 -46.79 7.89
N GLN A 87 -24.31 -46.21 9.10
CA GLN A 87 -25.27 -46.06 10.23
C GLN A 87 -24.76 -44.87 11.10
N SER A 88 -25.63 -43.99 11.62
CA SER A 88 -26.11 -43.91 13.03
C SER A 88 -25.05 -43.65 14.13
N GLY A 89 -25.25 -42.59 14.92
CA GLY A 89 -24.54 -42.37 16.18
C GLY A 89 -24.66 -40.95 16.75
N THR A 90 -25.80 -40.63 17.37
CA THR A 90 -26.03 -39.48 18.24
C THR A 90 -25.35 -39.73 19.61
N ILE A 91 -24.58 -38.78 20.14
CA ILE A 91 -24.31 -38.66 21.58
C ILE A 91 -24.32 -37.17 21.93
N ASP A 92 -25.15 -36.85 22.90
CA ASP A 92 -25.38 -35.55 23.53
C ASP A 92 -24.26 -35.13 24.48
N GLU A 93 -24.25 -33.82 24.77
CA GLU A 93 -23.73 -33.13 25.97
C GLU A 93 -22.22 -33.19 26.26
N GLU A 94 -21.55 -32.02 26.25
CA GLU A 94 -21.27 -31.31 27.50
C GLU A 94 -20.76 -29.88 27.20
N LYS A 95 -21.44 -28.91 27.82
CA LYS A 95 -21.04 -27.50 27.91
C LYS A 95 -19.83 -27.42 28.82
N ASP A 96 -18.76 -26.78 28.36
CA ASP A 96 -17.97 -25.98 29.30
C ASP A 96 -17.51 -24.66 28.69
N ARG A 97 -17.84 -23.61 29.44
CA ARG A 97 -17.59 -22.21 29.14
C ARG A 97 -16.12 -21.91 29.40
N ILE A 98 -15.41 -21.52 28.35
CA ILE A 98 -14.21 -20.71 28.52
C ILE A 98 -14.52 -19.40 27.82
N ASP A 99 -14.76 -18.36 28.62
CA ASP A 99 -14.83 -16.97 28.17
C ASP A 99 -13.45 -16.55 27.67
N SER A 100 -13.12 -16.96 26.44
CA SER A 100 -12.03 -16.39 25.67
C SER A 100 -12.44 -14.97 25.28
N ILE A 101 -12.02 -14.00 26.09
CA ILE A 101 -11.83 -12.63 25.63
C ILE A 101 -10.67 -12.69 24.63
N GLY A 102 -11.00 -13.11 23.41
CA GLY A 102 -10.17 -12.92 22.23
C GLY A 102 -10.13 -11.42 21.96
N ASN A 103 -9.21 -10.73 22.59
CA ASN A 103 -8.67 -9.51 22.01
C ASN A 103 -7.87 -9.95 20.78
N ASP A 104 -8.58 -10.17 19.67
CA ASP A 104 -7.96 -10.37 18.38
C ASP A 104 -7.19 -9.07 18.03
N PRO A 105 -5.85 -9.10 17.97
CA PRO A 105 -5.06 -7.92 17.64
C PRO A 105 -5.30 -7.42 16.22
N GLN A 106 -5.97 -8.19 15.36
CA GLN A 106 -6.14 -7.83 13.94
C GLN A 106 -7.14 -6.69 13.69
N THR A 107 -8.09 -6.42 14.59
CA THR A 107 -9.18 -5.49 14.28
C THR A 107 -8.82 -4.01 14.46
N GLN A 108 -7.69 -3.66 15.10
CA GLN A 108 -7.32 -2.25 15.32
C GLN A 108 -6.38 -1.64 14.26
N GLU A 109 -5.65 -2.43 13.47
CA GLU A 109 -4.72 -1.89 12.45
C GLU A 109 -5.40 -1.58 11.11
N GLU A 110 -6.62 -2.07 10.85
CA GLU A 110 -7.31 -1.87 9.58
C GLU A 110 -7.67 -0.41 9.28
N GLY A 111 -7.69 0.45 10.29
CA GLY A 111 -8.14 1.84 10.18
C GLY A 111 -7.16 2.82 9.54
N LEU A 112 -5.89 2.43 9.31
CA LEU A 112 -4.82 3.39 8.93
C LEU A 112 -3.98 2.97 7.73
N ILE A 113 -4.35 1.91 7.01
CA ILE A 113 -3.61 1.52 5.80
C ILE A 113 -3.91 2.56 4.71
N MET A 114 -2.97 3.47 4.50
CA MET A 114 -3.07 4.52 3.49
C MET A 114 -2.99 3.90 2.09
N SER A 115 -3.95 4.26 1.22
CA SER A 115 -3.90 3.89 -0.19
C SER A 115 -2.73 4.58 -0.91
N ILE A 116 -2.34 4.04 -2.07
CA ILE A 116 -1.39 4.70 -2.96
C ILE A 116 -2.00 6.02 -3.43
N GLY A 117 -1.28 7.12 -3.24
CA GLY A 117 -1.76 8.46 -3.62
C GLY A 117 -1.85 8.62 -5.15
N PRO A 118 -2.83 9.36 -5.70
CA PRO A 118 -3.01 9.50 -7.15
C PRO A 118 -1.78 10.05 -7.89
N TRP A 119 -1.09 11.01 -7.29
CA TRP A 119 0.16 11.55 -7.84
C TRP A 119 1.25 10.49 -7.93
N ARG A 120 1.35 9.67 -6.88
CA ARG A 120 2.35 8.60 -6.78
C ARG A 120 2.04 7.50 -7.79
N GLU A 121 0.78 7.09 -7.90
CA GLU A 121 0.35 6.13 -8.91
C GLU A 121 0.68 6.60 -10.33
N LYS A 122 0.38 7.87 -10.65
CA LYS A 122 0.73 8.46 -11.93
C LYS A 122 2.24 8.43 -12.18
N HIS A 123 3.04 8.86 -11.20
CA HIS A 123 4.49 8.87 -11.34
C HIS A 123 5.07 7.47 -11.60
N VAL A 124 4.58 6.44 -10.91
CA VAL A 124 5.00 5.06 -11.13
C VAL A 124 4.60 4.58 -12.52
N ARG A 125 3.37 4.86 -12.94
CA ARG A 125 2.87 4.50 -14.27
C ARG A 125 3.70 5.13 -15.38
N ASP A 126 4.02 6.41 -15.26
CA ASP A 126 4.85 7.15 -16.22
C ASP A 126 6.25 6.52 -16.29
N ALA A 127 6.90 6.25 -15.15
CA ALA A 127 8.21 5.62 -15.10
C ALA A 127 8.21 4.19 -15.70
N LEU A 128 7.19 3.38 -15.40
CA LEU A 128 7.05 2.03 -15.97
C LEU A 128 6.86 2.07 -17.49
N SER A 129 6.11 3.05 -18.00
CA SER A 129 5.93 3.23 -19.44
C SER A 129 7.25 3.50 -20.17
N GLU A 130 8.19 4.19 -19.51
CA GLU A 130 9.50 4.48 -20.08
C GLU A 130 10.52 3.33 -19.91
N ILE A 131 10.32 2.44 -18.94
CA ILE A 131 11.16 1.25 -18.76
C ILE A 131 10.85 0.20 -19.83
N ALA A 132 9.60 0.15 -20.31
CA ALA A 132 9.13 -0.78 -21.34
C ALA A 132 9.37 -2.27 -21.04
N LEU A 133 9.45 -2.64 -19.75
CA LEU A 133 9.55 -4.02 -19.28
C LEU A 133 8.34 -4.36 -18.40
N PRO A 134 7.75 -5.56 -18.54
CA PRO A 134 6.71 -6.04 -17.62
C PRO A 134 7.25 -6.19 -16.19
N SER A 135 6.42 -5.88 -15.19
CA SER A 135 6.77 -6.02 -13.76
C SER A 135 7.30 -7.41 -13.38
N THR A 136 6.77 -8.46 -14.01
CA THR A 136 7.23 -9.85 -13.82
C THR A 136 8.66 -10.07 -14.32
N GLN A 137 9.05 -9.46 -15.44
CA GLN A 137 10.41 -9.55 -15.98
C GLN A 137 11.39 -8.75 -15.13
N ILE A 138 11.00 -7.54 -14.72
CA ILE A 138 11.80 -6.73 -13.79
C ILE A 138 12.11 -7.55 -12.53
N ARG A 139 11.09 -8.20 -11.96
CA ARG A 139 11.25 -9.10 -10.82
C ARG A 139 12.21 -10.25 -11.09
N ALA A 140 12.06 -10.94 -12.21
CA ALA A 140 12.95 -12.05 -12.56
C ALA A 140 14.41 -11.59 -12.65
N TYR A 141 14.69 -10.49 -13.36
CA TYR A 141 16.06 -9.98 -13.48
C TYR A 141 16.67 -9.59 -12.14
N ILE A 142 15.88 -8.99 -11.24
CA ILE A 142 16.35 -8.65 -9.88
C ILE A 142 16.69 -9.91 -9.08
N LEU A 143 15.88 -10.96 -9.17
CA LEU A 143 16.08 -12.22 -8.44
C LEU A 143 17.25 -13.04 -8.99
N ASP A 144 17.42 -13.07 -10.31
CA ASP A 144 18.52 -13.78 -10.99
C ASP A 144 19.87 -13.08 -10.80
N ALA A 145 19.86 -11.91 -10.16
CA ALA A 145 21.01 -11.04 -9.98
C ALA A 145 21.73 -10.68 -11.29
N ASP A 146 21.00 -10.64 -12.41
CA ASP A 146 21.54 -10.33 -13.73
C ASP A 146 21.42 -8.84 -14.03
N ASP A 147 22.45 -8.10 -13.60
CA ASP A 147 22.56 -6.66 -13.81
C ASP A 147 22.82 -6.28 -15.28
N THR A 148 23.13 -7.25 -16.16
CA THR A 148 23.33 -6.97 -17.59
C THR A 148 22.00 -6.76 -18.34
N LYS A 149 20.89 -7.27 -17.79
CA LYS A 149 19.54 -7.14 -18.38
C LYS A 149 18.88 -5.82 -18.03
N LEU A 150 19.20 -5.25 -16.88
CA LEU A 150 18.73 -3.94 -16.46
C LEU A 150 19.78 -2.89 -16.78
N GLY A 151 19.60 -2.19 -17.91
CA GLY A 151 20.46 -1.08 -18.26
C GLY A 151 20.46 0.02 -17.19
N ARG A 152 21.53 0.82 -17.14
CA ARG A 152 21.70 1.90 -16.15
C ARG A 152 20.49 2.83 -16.05
N THR A 153 19.95 3.25 -17.18
CA THR A 153 18.78 4.14 -17.25
C THR A 153 17.52 3.50 -16.63
N VAL A 154 17.39 2.18 -16.75
CA VAL A 154 16.28 1.43 -16.14
C VAL A 154 16.48 1.36 -14.63
N ILE A 155 17.68 1.07 -14.16
CA ILE A 155 18.01 1.04 -12.73
C ILE A 155 17.75 2.40 -12.09
N ASP A 156 18.20 3.49 -12.74
CA ASP A 156 17.99 4.86 -12.27
C ASP A 156 16.50 5.17 -12.09
N LYS A 157 15.65 4.74 -13.03
CA LYS A 157 14.18 4.91 -12.92
C LYS A 157 13.57 3.99 -11.86
N LEU A 158 13.99 2.73 -11.79
CA LEU A 158 13.51 1.80 -10.77
C LEU A 158 13.76 2.35 -9.36
N LEU A 159 14.93 2.96 -9.12
CA LEU A 159 15.27 3.60 -7.85
C LEU A 159 14.29 4.73 -7.46
N THR A 160 13.67 5.45 -8.41
CA THR A 160 12.68 6.50 -8.10
C THR A 160 11.29 5.96 -7.79
N ILE A 161 11.01 4.71 -8.19
CA ILE A 161 9.69 4.09 -8.05
C ILE A 161 9.68 2.89 -7.09
N ILE A 162 10.72 2.73 -6.27
CA ILE A 162 10.75 1.72 -5.21
C ILE A 162 9.52 1.90 -4.31
N PRO A 163 8.76 0.82 -4.05
CA PRO A 163 7.61 0.88 -3.15
C PRO A 163 8.05 1.21 -1.72
N GLN A 164 7.32 2.09 -1.06
CA GLN A 164 7.50 2.37 0.36
C GLN A 164 6.87 1.26 1.21
N THR A 165 7.30 1.15 2.45
CA THR A 165 6.79 0.14 3.40
C THR A 165 5.26 0.18 3.53
N GLU A 166 4.67 1.37 3.58
CA GLU A 166 3.21 1.53 3.69
C GLU A 166 2.47 1.14 2.40
N GLU A 167 3.07 1.39 1.23
CA GLU A 167 2.52 0.97 -0.06
C GLU A 167 2.53 -0.56 -0.20
N ILE A 168 3.62 -1.21 0.27
CA ILE A 168 3.74 -2.67 0.30
C ILE A 168 2.68 -3.26 1.23
N LYS A 169 2.55 -2.73 2.45
CA LYS A 169 1.53 -3.17 3.42
C LYS A 169 0.13 -3.04 2.84
N PHE A 170 -0.18 -1.92 2.17
CA PHE A 170 -1.47 -1.69 1.52
C PHE A 170 -1.81 -2.77 0.49
N VAL A 171 -0.88 -3.05 -0.41
CA VAL A 171 -1.11 -4.03 -1.48
C VAL A 171 -1.21 -5.45 -0.90
N LEU A 172 -0.34 -5.81 0.05
CA LEU A 172 -0.41 -7.11 0.72
C LEU A 172 -1.70 -7.29 1.52
N HIS A 173 -2.19 -6.24 2.21
CA HIS A 173 -3.47 -6.29 2.90
C HIS A 173 -4.64 -6.50 1.93
N LYS A 174 -4.62 -5.82 0.78
CA LYS A 174 -5.65 -5.98 -0.27
C LYS A 174 -5.71 -7.42 -0.79
N VAL A 175 -4.56 -8.06 -1.03
CA VAL A 175 -4.51 -9.44 -1.52
C VAL A 175 -4.82 -10.45 -0.41
N ASN A 176 -4.15 -10.36 0.74
CA ASN A 176 -4.20 -11.38 1.79
C ASN A 176 -5.45 -11.25 2.67
N THR A 177 -5.83 -10.04 3.06
CA THR A 177 -6.95 -9.80 3.98
C THR A 177 -8.27 -9.69 3.24
N ARG A 178 -8.30 -8.91 2.15
CA ARG A 178 -9.53 -8.72 1.36
C ARG A 178 -9.75 -9.80 0.29
N GLN A 179 -8.85 -10.79 0.20
CA GLN A 179 -8.88 -11.89 -0.76
C GLN A 179 -9.01 -11.43 -2.22
N MET A 180 -8.46 -10.26 -2.53
CA MET A 180 -8.52 -9.72 -3.88
C MET A 180 -7.56 -10.50 -4.79
N LYS A 181 -8.01 -10.85 -5.99
CA LYS A 181 -7.16 -11.55 -6.95
C LYS A 181 -6.12 -10.59 -7.51
N THR A 182 -4.95 -11.11 -7.84
CA THR A 182 -3.89 -10.33 -8.49
C THR A 182 -4.33 -9.75 -9.84
N SER A 183 -5.32 -10.36 -10.52
CA SER A 183 -5.94 -9.87 -11.75
C SER A 183 -6.73 -8.57 -11.57
N ASP A 184 -7.16 -8.28 -10.34
CA ASP A 184 -8.04 -7.15 -10.04
C ASP A 184 -7.23 -5.95 -9.52
N LEU A 185 -5.93 -6.14 -9.30
CA LEU A 185 -5.00 -5.08 -8.93
C LEU A 185 -4.73 -4.17 -10.13
N THR A 186 -4.52 -2.88 -9.87
CA THR A 186 -4.02 -1.97 -10.90
C THR A 186 -2.59 -2.34 -11.30
N ASP A 187 -2.12 -1.90 -12.47
CA ASP A 187 -0.74 -2.19 -12.93
C ASP A 187 0.33 -1.76 -11.90
N VAL A 188 0.08 -0.65 -11.20
CA VAL A 188 0.97 -0.11 -10.15
C VAL A 188 0.91 -0.96 -8.88
N GLU A 189 -0.29 -1.31 -8.43
CA GLU A 189 -0.46 -2.20 -7.28
C GLU A 189 0.18 -3.57 -7.56
N LEU A 190 0.00 -4.10 -8.76
CA LEU A 190 0.60 -5.36 -9.20
C LEU A 190 2.13 -5.27 -9.25
N PHE A 191 2.68 -4.15 -9.74
CA PHE A 191 4.12 -3.89 -9.68
C PHE A 191 4.64 -3.90 -8.24
N PHE A 192 3.96 -3.19 -7.33
CA PHE A 192 4.34 -3.16 -5.91
C PHE A 192 4.21 -4.53 -5.25
N TYR A 193 3.15 -5.28 -5.57
CA TYR A 193 2.95 -6.65 -5.10
C TYR A 193 4.13 -7.56 -5.46
N TYR A 194 4.62 -7.49 -6.70
CA TYR A 194 5.76 -8.29 -7.15
C TYR A 194 7.09 -7.91 -6.48
N LEU A 195 7.21 -6.71 -5.95
CA LEU A 195 8.40 -6.26 -5.24
C LEU A 195 8.29 -6.42 -3.72
N ALA A 196 7.11 -6.74 -3.20
CA ALA A 196 6.82 -6.81 -1.77
C ALA A 196 7.68 -7.85 -1.03
N ASP A 197 8.02 -8.96 -1.70
CA ASP A 197 8.82 -10.05 -1.16
C ASP A 197 10.33 -9.89 -1.40
N MET A 198 10.76 -8.77 -2.01
CA MET A 198 12.15 -8.53 -2.30
C MET A 198 12.88 -7.87 -1.14
N GLU A 199 13.63 -8.68 -0.40
CA GLU A 199 14.56 -8.17 0.58
C GLU A 199 15.69 -7.37 -0.08
N LEU A 200 16.04 -6.25 0.56
CA LEU A 200 17.16 -5.39 0.20
C LEU A 200 17.11 -4.86 -1.24
N LEU A 201 15.91 -4.69 -1.81
CA LEU A 201 15.71 -4.22 -3.19
C LEU A 201 16.50 -2.93 -3.49
N GLU A 202 16.38 -1.92 -2.64
CA GLU A 202 17.08 -0.64 -2.82
C GLU A 202 18.60 -0.81 -2.82
N VAL A 203 19.13 -1.66 -1.92
CA VAL A 203 20.57 -1.92 -1.82
C VAL A 203 21.08 -2.63 -3.08
N LYS A 204 20.34 -3.64 -3.56
CA LYS A 204 20.67 -4.38 -4.79
C LYS A 204 20.76 -3.43 -5.99
N LEU A 205 19.74 -2.59 -6.17
CA LEU A 205 19.70 -1.64 -7.28
C LEU A 205 20.83 -0.58 -7.19
N LYS A 206 21.11 -0.04 -6.00
CA LYS A 206 22.24 0.90 -5.80
C LYS A 206 23.60 0.25 -6.07
N LEU A 207 23.76 -1.02 -5.70
CA LEU A 207 24.98 -1.77 -5.99
C LEU A 207 25.18 -1.92 -7.50
N TRP A 208 24.12 -2.27 -8.24
CA TRP A 208 24.19 -2.43 -9.69
C TRP A 208 24.43 -1.09 -10.40
N GLN A 209 23.77 -0.02 -9.95
CA GLN A 209 24.03 1.33 -10.41
C GLN A 209 25.51 1.72 -10.25
N SER A 210 26.15 1.29 -9.16
CA SER A 210 27.56 1.56 -8.89
C SER A 210 28.51 0.72 -9.75
N LYS A 211 28.12 -0.49 -10.12
CA LYS A 211 28.90 -1.39 -11.00
C LYS A 211 28.88 -0.93 -12.47
N LEU A 212 27.80 -0.27 -12.90
CA LEU A 212 27.65 0.28 -14.25
C LEU A 212 28.26 1.69 -14.42
N LYS A 213 29.16 2.10 -13.52
CA LYS A 213 29.90 3.37 -13.59
C LYS A 213 31.07 3.31 -14.56
#